data_AF-A0A925VJC9-F1
#
_entry.id   AF-A0A925VJC9-F1
#
_cell.length_a   1.000
_cell.length_b   1.000
_cell.length_c   1.000
_cell.angle_alpha   90.00
_cell.angle_beta   90.00
_cell.angle_gamma   90.00
#
_symmetry.space_group_name_H-M   'P 1'
#
loop_
_entity.id
_entity.type
_entity.pdbx_description
1 polymer ?
#
loop_
_entity_poly.entity_id
_entity_poly.type
_entity_poly.pdbx_seq_one_letter_code
_entity_poly.pdbx_strand_id
1 'polypeptide(L)'
;MKRYLPWLLRLLGPALLIYVLFFTGLQWSELGASLASANLWLVLLSLLLMAPFIWIKAWRWTQLLHELHIELPLNTAAGIYAVGIFLGGTTPGQAGDFAKGFYLRDRGAALAPAMLSVVLDRLCDLLVMAVLAALSVFTFSSLLPNQALQTALVFVTGGGLLLATWMLLARGPREWLLGRVLPPLLPDRLRA
;
A
#
# COMPACT_ATOMS: atom_id res chain seq x y z
N MET A 1 -16.35 25.69 0.29
CA MET A 1 -16.18 24.50 -0.58
C MET A 1 -15.07 23.54 -0.12
N LYS A 2 -13.91 24.01 0.40
CA LYS A 2 -12.79 23.15 0.87
C LYS A 2 -13.10 22.22 2.06
N ARG A 3 -14.13 22.50 2.87
CA ARG A 3 -14.47 21.74 4.10
C ARG A 3 -15.16 20.39 3.83
N TYR A 4 -15.88 20.26 2.70
CA TYR A 4 -16.61 19.04 2.34
C TYR A 4 -15.87 18.15 1.34
N LEU A 5 -14.87 18.71 0.64
CA LEU A 5 -14.01 17.98 -0.30
C LEU A 5 -13.38 16.71 0.29
N PRO A 6 -12.80 16.69 1.51
CA PRO A 6 -12.24 15.46 2.06
C PRO A 6 -13.31 14.41 2.40
N TRP A 7 -14.54 14.80 2.73
CA TRP A 7 -15.65 13.86 2.94
C TRP A 7 -16.15 13.28 1.64
N LEU A 8 -16.28 14.11 0.59
CA LEU A 8 -16.65 13.66 -0.75
C LEU A 8 -15.66 12.63 -1.31
N LEU A 9 -14.35 12.89 -1.16
CA LEU A 9 -13.29 11.96 -1.60
C LEU A 9 -13.33 10.62 -0.83
N ARG A 10 -13.67 10.63 0.46
CA ARG A 10 -13.80 9.42 1.27
C ARG A 10 -15.01 8.57 0.88
N LEU A 11 -16.11 9.22 0.49
CA LEU A 11 -17.35 8.54 0.08
C LEU A 11 -17.30 8.04 -1.36
N LEU A 12 -16.36 8.51 -2.17
CA LEU A 12 -16.24 8.14 -3.59
C LEU A 12 -16.04 6.63 -3.78
N GLY A 13 -15.19 5.98 -2.97
CA GLY A 13 -14.96 4.54 -3.03
C GLY A 13 -16.23 3.71 -2.72
N PRO A 14 -16.87 3.90 -1.55
CA PRO A 14 -18.14 3.24 -1.24
C PRO A 14 -19.25 3.56 -2.25
N ALA A 15 -19.35 4.80 -2.72
CA ALA A 15 -20.33 5.19 -3.73
C ALA A 15 -20.08 4.49 -5.07
N LEU A 16 -18.83 4.34 -5.50
CA LEU A 16 -18.45 3.59 -6.70
C LEU A 16 -18.79 2.10 -6.53
N LEU A 17 -18.51 1.52 -5.36
CA LEU A 17 -18.86 0.12 -5.07
C LEU A 17 -20.37 -0.10 -5.14
N ILE A 18 -21.16 0.77 -4.49
CA ILE A 18 -22.62 0.74 -4.56
C ILE A 18 -23.08 0.89 -6.02
N TYR A 19 -22.54 1.89 -6.74
CA TYR A 19 -22.85 2.10 -8.15
C TYR A 19 -22.62 0.83 -8.97
N VAL A 20 -21.47 0.18 -8.84
CA VAL A 20 -21.16 -1.07 -9.56
C VAL A 20 -22.14 -2.18 -9.16
N LEU A 21 -22.43 -2.37 -7.88
CA LEU A 21 -23.35 -3.42 -7.42
C LEU A 21 -24.78 -3.23 -7.95
N PHE A 22 -25.26 -1.99 -8.04
CA PHE A 22 -26.61 -1.69 -8.54
C PHE A 22 -26.70 -1.67 -10.07
N PHE A 23 -25.67 -1.17 -10.77
CA PHE A 23 -25.70 -1.02 -12.24
C PHE A 23 -25.25 -2.27 -13.01
N THR A 24 -24.62 -3.25 -12.36
CA THR A 24 -24.22 -4.51 -13.03
C THR A 24 -25.38 -5.50 -13.22
N GLY A 25 -26.60 -5.16 -12.77
CA GLY A 25 -27.77 -6.07 -12.88
C GLY A 25 -27.62 -7.32 -12.02
N LEU A 26 -26.86 -7.23 -10.94
CA LEU A 26 -26.41 -8.35 -10.13
C LEU A 26 -27.59 -9.03 -9.43
N GLN A 27 -27.80 -10.32 -9.69
CA GLN A 27 -28.82 -11.10 -9.00
C GLN A 27 -28.32 -11.53 -7.63
N TRP A 28 -28.91 -10.98 -6.56
CA TRP A 28 -28.52 -11.28 -5.18
C TRP A 28 -28.60 -12.77 -4.82
N SER A 29 -29.52 -13.50 -5.46
CA SER A 29 -29.65 -14.97 -5.34
C SER A 29 -28.42 -15.70 -5.87
N GLU A 30 -27.89 -15.30 -7.02
CA GLU A 30 -26.70 -15.90 -7.62
C GLU A 30 -25.44 -15.60 -6.81
N LEU A 31 -25.34 -14.38 -6.25
CA LEU A 31 -24.24 -14.01 -5.36
C LEU A 31 -24.25 -14.86 -4.08
N GLY A 32 -25.43 -15.04 -3.46
CA GLY A 32 -25.60 -15.91 -2.30
C GLY A 32 -25.26 -17.37 -2.59
N ALA A 33 -25.74 -17.91 -3.73
CA ALA A 33 -25.42 -19.27 -4.16
C ALA A 33 -23.92 -19.46 -4.42
N SER A 34 -23.27 -18.48 -5.05
CA SER A 34 -21.83 -18.50 -5.31
C SER A 34 -21.02 -18.53 -4.02
N LEU A 35 -21.38 -17.70 -3.04
CA LEU A 35 -20.75 -17.70 -1.71
C LEU A 35 -20.98 -19.03 -0.96
N ALA A 36 -22.19 -19.60 -1.05
CA ALA A 36 -22.50 -20.88 -0.42
C ALA A 36 -21.76 -22.06 -1.06
N SER A 37 -21.51 -22.01 -2.37
CA SER A 37 -20.73 -23.00 -3.11
C SER A 37 -19.21 -22.81 -3.01
N ALA A 38 -18.75 -21.79 -2.28
CA ALA A 38 -17.33 -21.50 -2.16
C ALA A 38 -16.58 -22.69 -1.52
N ASN A 39 -15.45 -23.06 -2.13
CA ASN A 39 -14.64 -24.15 -1.62
C ASN A 39 -13.96 -23.73 -0.30
N LEU A 40 -14.46 -24.26 0.82
CA LEU A 40 -13.95 -23.96 2.17
C LEU A 40 -12.44 -24.24 2.31
N TRP A 41 -11.91 -25.24 1.61
CA TRP A 41 -10.48 -25.52 1.62
C TRP A 41 -9.66 -24.35 1.06
N LEU A 42 -10.11 -23.76 -0.06
CA LEU A 42 -9.44 -22.60 -0.65
C LEU A 42 -9.58 -21.35 0.23
N VAL A 43 -10.72 -21.17 0.89
CA VAL A 43 -10.93 -20.09 1.86
C VAL A 43 -9.95 -20.22 3.03
N LEU A 44 -9.85 -21.40 3.65
CA LEU A 44 -8.91 -21.66 4.74
C LEU A 44 -7.46 -21.48 4.29
N LEU A 45 -7.11 -21.97 3.10
CA LEU A 45 -5.78 -21.77 2.53
C LEU A 45 -5.46 -20.28 2.37
N SER A 46 -6.41 -19.47 1.88
CA SER A 46 -6.21 -18.02 1.75
C SER A 46 -5.96 -17.33 3.09
N LEU A 47 -6.66 -17.74 4.15
CA LEU A 47 -6.48 -17.23 5.51
C LEU A 47 -5.12 -17.65 6.07
N LEU A 48 -4.72 -18.90 5.85
CA LEU A 48 -3.42 -19.41 6.29
C LEU A 48 -2.26 -18.70 5.60
N LEU A 49 -2.40 -18.35 4.31
CA LEU A 49 -1.40 -17.59 3.56
C LEU A 49 -1.22 -16.14 4.05
N MET A 50 -2.16 -15.61 4.85
CA MET A 50 -2.02 -14.29 5.45
C MET A 50 -0.88 -14.24 6.47
N ALA A 51 -0.66 -15.31 7.23
CA ALA A 51 0.41 -15.38 8.21
C ALA A 51 1.82 -15.25 7.58
N PRO A 52 2.24 -16.09 6.62
CA PRO A 52 3.54 -15.94 5.97
C PRO A 52 3.64 -14.61 5.20
N PHE A 53 2.55 -14.11 4.63
CA PHE A 53 2.53 -12.78 4.00
C PHE A 53 2.93 -11.66 5.00
N ILE A 54 2.32 -11.65 6.18
CA ILE A 54 2.64 -10.67 7.24
C ILE A 54 4.10 -10.82 7.68
N TRP A 55 4.57 -12.06 7.87
CA TRP A 55 5.93 -12.31 8.34
C TRP A 55 7.01 -11.88 7.33
N ILE A 56 6.80 -12.17 6.05
CA ILE A 56 7.73 -11.74 4.98
C ILE A 56 7.79 -10.21 4.91
N LYS A 57 6.62 -9.56 4.95
CA LYS A 57 6.52 -8.10 4.96
C LYS A 57 7.20 -7.49 6.19
N ALA A 58 6.95 -8.05 7.36
CA ALA A 58 7.56 -7.62 8.61
C ALA A 58 9.07 -7.80 8.59
N TRP A 59 9.57 -8.92 8.06
CA TRP A 59 11.00 -9.17 7.90
C TRP A 59 11.65 -8.12 7.01
N ARG A 60 11.10 -7.87 5.82
CA ARG A 60 11.60 -6.80 4.94
C ARG A 60 11.58 -5.44 5.65
N TRP A 61 10.51 -5.13 6.38
CA TRP A 61 10.40 -3.87 7.12
C TRP A 61 11.43 -3.78 8.25
N THR A 62 11.76 -4.88 8.95
CA THR A 62 12.85 -4.88 9.95
C THR A 62 14.20 -4.57 9.35
N GLN A 63 14.50 -5.04 8.13
CA GLN A 63 15.75 -4.68 7.44
C GLN A 63 15.82 -3.17 7.17
N LEU A 64 14.70 -2.57 6.76
CA LEU A 64 14.61 -1.12 6.57
C LEU A 64 14.76 -0.34 7.89
N LEU A 65 14.21 -0.87 8.99
CA LEU A 65 14.37 -0.26 10.32
C LEU A 65 15.82 -0.32 10.80
N HIS A 66 16.55 -1.41 10.51
CA HIS A 66 17.97 -1.54 10.83
C HIS A 66 18.81 -0.44 10.19
N GLU A 67 18.57 -0.12 8.91
CA GLU A 67 19.24 0.98 8.20
C GLU A 67 18.92 2.37 8.77
N LEU A 68 17.81 2.49 9.51
CA LEU A 68 17.41 3.70 10.21
C LEU A 68 17.85 3.72 11.68
N HIS A 69 18.69 2.76 12.10
CA HIS A 69 19.15 2.55 13.48
C HIS A 69 18.00 2.32 14.47
N ILE A 70 16.91 1.67 14.02
CA ILE A 70 15.77 1.27 14.85
C ILE A 70 15.79 -0.25 14.99
N GLU A 71 16.14 -0.73 16.19
CA GLU A 71 16.14 -2.15 16.52
C GLU A 71 14.73 -2.62 16.88
N LEU A 72 14.23 -3.65 16.20
CA LEU A 72 12.93 -4.24 16.50
C LEU A 72 12.93 -5.75 16.22
N PRO A 73 12.57 -6.60 17.20
CA PRO A 73 12.49 -8.04 16.97
C PRO A 73 11.35 -8.37 15.98
N LEU A 74 11.60 -9.32 15.08
CA LEU A 74 10.71 -9.69 13.99
C LEU A 74 9.27 -9.98 14.44
N ASN A 75 9.08 -10.69 15.55
CA ASN A 75 7.76 -11.04 16.06
C ASN A 75 6.95 -9.79 16.47
N THR A 76 7.64 -8.80 17.04
CA THR A 76 7.01 -7.51 17.40
C THR A 76 6.72 -6.70 16.13
N ALA A 77 7.65 -6.72 15.17
CA ALA A 77 7.45 -6.09 13.86
C ALA A 77 6.22 -6.68 13.16
N ALA A 78 6.05 -8.01 13.16
CA ALA A 78 4.91 -8.70 12.58
C ALA A 78 3.59 -8.31 13.25
N GLY A 79 3.56 -8.19 14.58
CA GLY A 79 2.39 -7.69 15.31
C GLY A 79 2.03 -6.25 14.93
N ILE A 80 3.02 -5.35 14.89
CA ILE A 80 2.83 -3.96 14.46
C ILE A 80 2.36 -3.91 12.99
N TYR A 81 2.92 -4.76 12.13
CA TYR A 81 2.56 -4.84 10.72
C TYR A 81 1.12 -5.33 10.52
N ALA A 82 0.67 -6.31 11.31
CA ALA A 82 -0.71 -6.81 11.28
C ALA A 82 -1.71 -5.70 11.67
N VAL A 83 -1.41 -4.93 12.72
CA VAL A 83 -2.20 -3.75 13.10
C VAL A 83 -2.21 -2.70 11.98
N GLY A 84 -1.05 -2.44 11.36
CA GLY A 84 -0.91 -1.53 10.22
C GLY A 84 -1.78 -1.94 9.03
N ILE A 85 -1.80 -3.23 8.67
CA ILE A 85 -2.66 -3.77 7.61
C ILE A 85 -4.13 -3.61 7.97
N PHE A 86 -4.53 -3.94 9.20
CA PHE A 86 -5.91 -3.83 9.64
C PHE A 86 -6.41 -2.38 9.61
N LEU A 87 -5.63 -1.45 10.18
CA LEU A 87 -5.96 -0.03 10.17
C LEU A 87 -5.89 0.55 8.75
N GLY A 88 -4.92 0.12 7.94
CA GLY A 88 -4.82 0.49 6.54
C GLY A 88 -6.02 0.04 5.71
N GLY A 89 -6.52 -1.18 5.94
CA GLY A 89 -7.70 -1.70 5.23
C GLY A 89 -9.01 -1.02 5.62
N THR A 90 -9.11 -0.54 6.86
CA THR A 90 -10.32 0.14 7.38
C THR A 90 -10.32 1.64 7.11
N THR A 91 -9.17 2.23 6.79
CA THR A 91 -9.03 3.68 6.57
C THR A 91 -8.90 4.02 5.08
N PRO A 92 -9.46 5.15 4.64
CA PRO A 92 -9.34 5.58 3.25
C PRO A 92 -7.87 5.85 2.88
N GLY A 93 -7.47 5.38 1.70
CA GLY A 93 -6.10 5.57 1.20
C GLY A 93 -5.03 4.83 2.00
N GLN A 94 -5.40 3.84 2.82
CA GLN A 94 -4.49 3.10 3.70
C GLN A 94 -3.73 3.97 4.71
N ALA A 95 -4.29 5.13 5.07
CA ALA A 95 -3.69 6.07 6.02
C ALA A 95 -3.41 5.46 7.41
N GLY A 96 -4.17 4.43 7.80
CA GLY A 96 -3.99 3.71 9.05
C GLY A 96 -2.69 2.93 9.16
N ASP A 97 -2.00 2.64 8.04
CA ASP A 97 -0.68 1.99 8.08
C ASP A 97 0.40 2.88 8.74
N PHE A 98 0.19 4.20 8.74
CA PHE A 98 1.05 5.15 9.47
C PHE A 98 0.98 4.95 11.00
N ALA A 99 0.00 4.19 11.51
CA ALA A 99 -0.02 3.74 12.90
C ALA A 99 1.29 3.04 13.31
N LYS A 100 1.94 2.31 12.39
CA LYS A 100 3.23 1.65 12.62
C LYS A 100 4.29 2.63 13.15
N GLY A 101 4.35 3.84 12.56
CA GLY A 101 5.30 4.87 12.99
C GLY A 101 5.04 5.39 14.40
N PHE A 102 3.76 5.49 14.81
CA PHE A 102 3.41 5.85 16.19
C PHE A 102 3.75 4.73 17.18
N TYR A 103 3.51 3.47 16.82
CA TYR A 103 3.90 2.32 17.65
C TYR A 103 5.41 2.19 17.84
N LEU A 104 6.21 2.61 16.86
CA LEU A 104 7.67 2.72 16.98
C LEU A 104 8.08 3.88 17.89
N ARG A 105 7.41 5.04 17.76
CA ARG A 105 7.65 6.19 18.65
C ARG A 105 7.39 5.84 20.11
N ASP A 106 6.28 5.16 20.39
CA ASP A 106 5.92 4.75 21.75
C ASP A 106 6.89 3.70 22.32
N ARG A 107 7.74 3.11 21.47
CA ARG A 107 8.85 2.21 21.85
C ARG A 107 10.21 2.91 21.91
N GLY A 108 10.25 4.23 21.80
CA GLY A 108 11.47 5.04 21.96
C GLY A 108 12.15 5.46 20.65
N ALA A 109 11.62 5.11 19.48
CA ALA A 109 12.16 5.62 18.22
C ALA A 109 11.78 7.09 18.00
N ALA A 110 12.66 7.86 17.35
CA ALA A 110 12.27 9.21 16.90
C ALA A 110 11.16 9.12 15.86
N LEU A 111 10.16 10.01 15.93
CA LEU A 111 8.98 9.93 15.06
C LEU A 111 9.33 10.12 13.59
N ALA A 112 10.25 11.03 13.26
CA ALA A 112 10.64 11.30 11.88
C ALA A 112 11.18 10.06 11.15
N PRO A 113 12.22 9.35 11.66
CA PRO A 113 12.69 8.11 11.03
C PRO A 113 11.64 6.98 11.11
N ALA A 114 10.84 6.91 12.17
CA ALA A 114 9.74 5.95 12.25
C ALA A 114 8.70 6.15 11.14
N MET A 115 8.29 7.38 10.85
CA MET A 115 7.37 7.71 9.77
C MET A 115 8.01 7.51 8.39
N LEU A 116 9.28 7.88 8.24
CA LEU A 116 10.06 7.63 7.03
C LEU A 116 10.10 6.13 6.69
N SER A 117 10.26 5.27 7.71
CA SER A 117 10.26 3.81 7.50
C SER A 117 8.96 3.31 6.88
N VAL A 118 7.81 3.86 7.28
CA VAL A 118 6.50 3.45 6.73
C VAL A 118 6.37 3.92 5.28
N VAL A 119 6.79 5.15 4.98
CA VAL A 119 6.78 5.71 3.63
C VAL A 119 7.67 4.88 2.70
N LEU A 120 8.89 4.57 3.12
CA LEU A 120 9.83 3.75 2.36
C LEU A 120 9.31 2.32 2.15
N ASP A 121 8.70 1.69 3.16
CA ASP A 121 8.06 0.37 3.04
C ASP A 121 6.96 0.37 1.96
N ARG A 122 6.15 1.44 1.90
CA ARG A 122 5.09 1.61 0.89
C ARG A 122 5.65 1.85 -0.51
N LEU A 123 6.74 2.58 -0.61
CA LEU A 123 7.41 2.82 -1.89
C LEU A 123 8.03 1.52 -2.43
N CYS A 124 8.63 0.70 -1.57
CA CYS A 124 9.06 -0.65 -1.94
C CYS A 124 7.89 -1.50 -2.45
N ASP A 125 6.71 -1.41 -1.82
CA ASP A 125 5.51 -2.11 -2.31
C ASP A 125 5.06 -1.63 -3.68
N LEU A 126 5.03 -0.32 -3.90
CA LEU A 126 4.68 0.26 -5.20
C LEU A 126 5.66 -0.15 -6.29
N LEU A 127 6.96 -0.18 -5.99
CA LEU A 127 7.98 -0.65 -6.93
C LEU A 127 7.77 -2.12 -7.29
N VAL A 128 7.62 -3.00 -6.29
CA VAL A 128 7.38 -4.43 -6.53
C VAL A 128 6.09 -4.64 -7.34
N MET A 129 5.01 -3.95 -6.97
CA MET A 129 3.74 -4.03 -7.72
C MET A 129 3.91 -3.53 -9.16
N ALA A 130 4.63 -2.44 -9.39
CA ALA A 130 4.84 -1.90 -10.72
C ALA A 130 5.70 -2.85 -11.58
N VAL A 131 6.73 -3.50 -11.00
CA VAL A 131 7.53 -4.51 -11.70
C VAL A 131 6.67 -5.72 -12.07
N LEU A 132 5.87 -6.22 -11.13
CA LEU A 132 4.96 -7.34 -11.38
C LEU A 132 3.90 -6.98 -12.43
N ALA A 133 3.36 -5.76 -12.39
CA ALA A 133 2.41 -5.28 -13.39
C ALA A 133 3.04 -5.22 -14.78
N ALA A 134 4.26 -4.66 -14.91
CA ALA A 134 4.99 -4.63 -16.17
C ALA A 134 5.28 -6.04 -16.71
N LEU A 135 5.72 -6.95 -15.84
CA LEU A 135 5.95 -8.36 -16.19
C LEU A 135 4.66 -9.05 -16.62
N SER A 136 3.54 -8.75 -15.97
CA SER A 136 2.23 -9.30 -16.32
C SER A 136 1.76 -8.84 -17.70
N VAL A 137 1.92 -7.55 -18.03
CA VAL A 137 1.60 -7.02 -19.37
C VAL A 137 2.45 -7.68 -20.44
N PHE A 138 3.72 -7.95 -20.15
CA PHE A 138 4.62 -8.62 -21.08
C PHE A 138 4.24 -10.10 -21.30
N THR A 139 4.04 -10.84 -20.20
CA THR A 139 3.77 -12.29 -20.22
C THR A 139 2.38 -12.64 -20.75
N PHE A 140 1.36 -11.86 -20.40
CA PHE A 140 -0.03 -12.05 -20.84
C PHE A 140 -0.40 -11.17 -22.03
N SER A 141 0.59 -10.80 -22.84
CA SER A 141 0.42 -9.95 -24.01
C SER A 141 -0.58 -10.48 -25.04
N SER A 142 -0.74 -11.80 -25.13
CA SER A 142 -1.72 -12.46 -26.00
C SER A 142 -3.17 -12.21 -25.62
N LEU A 143 -3.46 -11.78 -24.40
CA LEU A 143 -4.81 -11.40 -23.96
C LEU A 143 -5.20 -9.98 -24.36
N LEU A 144 -4.24 -9.17 -24.83
CA LEU A 144 -4.50 -7.79 -25.25
C LEU A 144 -4.92 -7.76 -26.72
N PRO A 145 -6.08 -7.14 -27.04
CA PRO A 145 -6.61 -7.14 -28.41
C PRO A 145 -5.81 -6.24 -29.39
N ASN A 146 -4.92 -5.38 -28.89
CA ASN A 146 -4.21 -4.41 -29.72
C ASN A 146 -2.72 -4.29 -29.33
N GLN A 147 -1.84 -4.47 -30.32
CA GLN A 147 -0.39 -4.40 -30.16
C GLN A 147 0.11 -2.98 -29.84
N ALA A 148 -0.59 -1.95 -30.31
CA ALA A 148 -0.30 -0.55 -29.95
C ALA A 148 -0.58 -0.29 -28.46
N LEU A 149 -1.66 -0.86 -27.92
CA LEU A 149 -2.01 -0.76 -26.50
C LEU A 149 -0.98 -1.48 -25.63
N GLN A 150 -0.53 -2.68 -26.03
CA GLN A 150 0.53 -3.40 -25.33
C GLN A 150 1.82 -2.57 -25.26
N THR A 151 2.23 -2.01 -26.40
CA THR A 151 3.44 -1.18 -26.49
C THR A 151 3.33 0.05 -25.59
N ALA A 152 2.19 0.75 -25.64
CA ALA A 152 1.92 1.89 -24.78
C ALA A 152 1.93 1.51 -23.29
N LEU A 153 1.30 0.41 -22.91
CA LEU A 153 1.28 -0.06 -21.51
C LEU A 153 2.69 -0.39 -21.01
N VAL A 154 3.49 -1.09 -21.80
CA VAL A 154 4.90 -1.39 -21.44
C VAL A 154 5.70 -0.11 -21.24
N PHE A 155 5.58 0.86 -22.14
CA PHE A 155 6.27 2.15 -22.01
C PHE A 155 5.79 2.97 -20.81
N VAL A 156 4.49 2.98 -20.53
CA VAL A 156 3.92 3.68 -19.37
C VAL A 156 4.36 3.02 -18.07
N THR A 157 4.29 1.68 -17.97
CA THR A 157 4.73 0.96 -16.77
C THR A 157 6.25 1.05 -16.58
N GLY A 158 7.03 0.94 -17.66
CA GLY A 158 8.49 1.04 -17.62
C GLY A 158 8.96 2.45 -17.29
N GLY A 159 8.36 3.47 -17.92
CA GLY A 159 8.62 4.87 -17.60
C GLY A 159 8.22 5.23 -16.17
N GLY A 160 7.06 4.75 -15.71
CA GLY A 160 6.61 4.92 -14.32
C GLY A 160 7.56 4.27 -13.31
N LEU A 161 8.06 3.07 -13.60
CA LEU A 161 9.06 2.38 -12.78
C LEU A 161 10.37 3.16 -12.69
N LEU A 162 10.87 3.66 -13.83
CA LEU A 162 12.10 4.46 -13.87
C LEU A 162 11.93 5.77 -13.10
N LEU A 163 10.80 6.46 -13.26
CA LEU A 163 10.50 7.69 -12.52
C LEU A 163 10.37 7.43 -11.02
N ALA A 164 9.65 6.39 -10.61
CA ALA A 164 9.51 6.02 -9.21
C ALA A 164 10.87 5.66 -8.59
N THR A 165 11.66 4.85 -9.28
CA THR A 165 13.00 4.45 -8.82
C THR A 165 13.95 5.65 -8.76
N TRP A 166 13.93 6.53 -9.77
CA TRP A 166 14.73 7.75 -9.78
C TRP A 166 14.33 8.71 -8.65
N MET A 167 13.04 8.92 -8.43
CA MET A 167 12.53 9.75 -7.33
C MET A 167 12.96 9.24 -5.95
N LEU A 168 13.18 7.93 -5.81
CA LEU A 168 13.60 7.28 -4.57
C LEU A 168 15.11 7.27 -4.36
N LEU A 169 15.88 7.04 -5.42
CA LEU A 169 17.34 6.92 -5.36
C LEU A 169 18.05 8.27 -5.52
N ALA A 170 17.45 9.24 -6.20
CA ALA A 170 18.05 10.55 -6.39
C ALA A 170 18.03 11.33 -5.07
N ARG A 171 19.23 11.77 -4.63
CA ARG A 171 19.42 12.51 -3.36
C ARG A 171 18.59 13.80 -3.30
N GLY A 172 18.46 14.51 -4.42
CA GLY A 172 17.70 15.76 -4.53
C GLY A 172 16.19 15.66 -4.19
N PRO A 173 15.39 14.82 -4.88
CA PRO A 173 13.96 14.67 -4.56
C PRO A 173 13.72 14.06 -3.17
N ARG A 174 14.59 13.16 -2.69
CA ARG A 174 14.57 12.64 -1.31
C ARG A 174 14.72 13.78 -0.29
N GLU A 175 15.71 14.64 -0.46
CA GLU A 175 15.94 15.81 0.40
C GLU A 175 14.84 16.88 0.25
N TRP A 176 14.27 17.04 -0.94
CA TRP A 176 13.16 17.96 -1.18
C TRP A 176 11.85 17.48 -0.52
N LEU A 177 11.53 16.18 -0.60
CA LEU A 177 10.38 15.59 0.09
C LEU A 177 10.53 15.68 1.61
N LEU A 178 11.72 15.31 2.12
CA LEU A 178 12.03 15.35 3.56
C LEU A 178 12.12 16.78 4.10
N GLY A 179 12.66 17.73 3.32
CA GLY A 179 12.94 19.09 3.76
C GLY A 179 11.86 20.14 3.43
N ARG A 180 10.97 19.92 2.46
CA ARG A 180 9.92 20.89 2.09
C ARG A 180 8.50 20.39 2.27
N VAL A 181 8.23 19.10 2.04
CA VAL A 181 6.85 18.58 2.02
C VAL A 181 6.42 18.03 3.38
N LEU A 182 7.33 17.39 4.12
CA LEU A 182 7.08 16.82 5.45
C LEU A 182 6.96 17.85 6.61
N PRO A 183 7.77 18.93 6.69
CA PRO A 183 7.72 19.88 7.82
C PRO A 183 6.39 20.62 8.04
N PRO A 184 5.65 21.05 6.99
CA PRO A 184 4.38 21.75 7.19
C PRO A 184 3.23 20.83 7.61
N LEU A 185 3.37 19.50 7.45
CA LEU A 185 2.38 18.50 7.84
C LEU A 185 2.62 17.94 9.25
N LEU A 186 3.78 18.23 9.85
CA LEU A 186 4.14 17.81 11.20
C LEU A 186 3.57 18.79 12.25
N PRO A 187 2.92 18.29 13.32
CA PRO A 187 2.52 19.10 14.48
C PRO A 187 3.72 19.80 15.12
N ASP A 188 3.52 21.00 15.68
CA ASP A 188 4.60 21.85 16.22
C ASP A 188 5.48 21.19 17.29
N ARG A 189 5.01 20.10 17.92
CA ARG A 189 5.78 19.30 18.89
C ARG A 189 6.92 18.46 18.27
N LEU A 190 7.02 18.42 16.95
CA LEU A 190 7.94 17.58 16.18
C LEU A 190 8.85 18.38 15.25
N ARG A 191 8.75 19.71 15.29
CA ARG A 191 9.68 20.63 14.61
C ARG A 191 10.84 20.86 15.58
N ALA A 192 11.90 20.09 15.41
CA ALA A 192 13.21 20.42 15.96
C ALA A 192 13.90 21.43 15.03
#